data_AF-A0A1A8IGI2-F1
#
_entry.id   AF-A0A1A8IGI2-F1
#
_cell.length_a   1.000
_cell.length_b   1.000
_cell.length_c   1.000
_cell.angle_alpha   90.00
_cell.angle_beta   90.00
_cell.angle_gamma   90.00
#
_symmetry.space_group_name_H-M   'P 1'
#
loop_
_entity.id
_entity.type
_entity.pdbx_description
1 polymer ?
#
loop_
_entity_poly.entity_id
_entity_poly.type
_entity_poly.pdbx_seq_one_letter_code
_entity_poly.pdbx_strand_id
1 'polypeptide(L)'
;STLHMWGTCKCGQCVCSVPGASGEKCEKCPTCGESCAFAQSCVECHVQKTDNTESCDQKCSAAKVSINRTAEHDKSSSIPCIVMTENQCWVSFNVVESEMGTTVYGLQMYGCHENPKIMGIILGVTLSVVLIGVLLLVVWKVLVSVHDQKEVARFEAERAKAKWQSGTNPLFRSPTSTFKNVTYKNTNKEKNYNGESLLIMTGR
;
A
#
# COMPACT_ATOMS: atom_id res chain seq x y z
N SER A 1 52.53 -26.92 13.17
CA SER A 1 51.13 -26.83 12.76
C SER A 1 50.94 -27.64 11.51
N THR A 2 50.14 -28.71 11.56
CA THR A 2 49.83 -29.53 10.38
C THR A 2 48.79 -28.78 9.55
N LEU A 3 49.12 -28.46 8.30
CA LEU A 3 48.18 -27.84 7.36
C LEU A 3 47.33 -28.98 6.76
N HIS A 4 46.05 -29.07 7.13
CA HIS A 4 45.08 -29.87 6.37
C HIS A 4 44.45 -28.95 5.32
N MET A 5 44.18 -29.49 4.13
CA MET A 5 43.94 -28.72 2.89
C MET A 5 42.90 -27.59 2.97
N TRP A 6 42.00 -27.61 3.96
CA TRP A 6 40.92 -26.63 4.12
C TRP A 6 40.79 -26.00 5.52
N GLY A 7 41.85 -26.07 6.35
CA GLY A 7 41.80 -25.52 7.70
C GLY A 7 43.14 -25.42 8.42
N THR A 8 43.12 -24.77 9.58
CA THR A 8 44.29 -24.64 10.45
C THR A 8 44.06 -25.37 11.75
N CYS A 9 44.99 -26.24 12.14
CA CYS A 9 44.90 -26.95 13.40
C CYS A 9 45.76 -26.30 14.48
N LYS A 10 45.14 -25.92 15.60
CA LYS A 10 45.80 -25.31 16.77
C LYS A 10 45.46 -26.14 18.01
N CYS A 11 46.49 -26.59 18.72
CA CYS A 11 46.35 -27.32 19.98
C CYS A 11 45.42 -28.55 19.93
N GLY A 12 45.44 -29.30 18.82
CA GLY A 12 44.61 -30.50 18.65
C GLY A 12 43.18 -30.25 18.18
N GLN A 13 42.76 -28.98 18.06
CA GLN A 13 41.45 -28.61 17.51
C GLN A 13 41.64 -27.92 16.15
N CYS A 14 41.00 -28.45 15.11
CA CYS A 14 41.10 -27.88 13.79
C CYS A 14 39.94 -26.90 13.52
N VAL A 15 40.28 -25.73 13.00
CA VAL A 15 39.33 -24.69 12.59
C VAL A 15 39.32 -24.64 11.07
N CYS A 16 38.17 -24.96 10.49
CA CYS A 16 37.99 -24.99 9.04
C CYS A 16 37.86 -23.56 8.52
N SER A 17 38.66 -23.21 7.51
CA SER A 17 38.68 -21.86 6.94
C SER A 17 37.66 -21.71 5.80
N VAL A 18 37.28 -22.83 5.16
CA VAL A 18 36.35 -22.85 4.05
C VAL A 18 34.90 -22.97 4.57
N PRO A 19 33.97 -22.10 4.15
CA PRO A 19 32.57 -22.20 4.52
C PRO A 19 31.97 -23.53 4.02
N GLY A 20 31.36 -24.28 4.94
CA GLY A 20 30.76 -25.59 4.67
C GLY A 20 31.69 -26.78 4.90
N ALA A 21 33.01 -26.58 5.07
CA ALA A 21 33.91 -27.63 5.50
C ALA A 21 33.61 -28.06 6.95
N SER A 22 33.51 -29.36 7.17
CA SER A 22 33.09 -30.00 8.41
C SER A 22 33.98 -31.21 8.72
N GLY A 23 33.99 -31.64 9.98
CA GLY A 23 34.82 -32.75 10.46
C GLY A 23 35.90 -32.29 11.42
N GLU A 24 36.42 -33.22 12.23
CA GLU A 24 37.41 -32.93 13.28
C GLU A 24 38.73 -32.42 12.69
N LYS A 25 39.03 -32.78 11.44
CA LYS A 25 40.21 -32.36 10.67
C LYS A 25 39.82 -31.60 9.40
N CYS A 26 38.59 -31.10 9.32
CA CYS A 26 38.04 -30.42 8.14
C CYS A 26 38.08 -31.28 6.87
N GLU A 27 37.97 -32.60 7.00
CA GLU A 27 38.12 -33.55 5.91
C GLU A 27 36.89 -33.64 5.00
N LYS A 28 35.71 -33.18 5.45
CA LYS A 28 34.48 -33.19 4.66
C LYS A 28 34.21 -31.79 4.13
N CYS A 29 34.38 -31.57 2.84
CA CYS A 29 34.01 -30.29 2.22
C CYS A 29 32.95 -30.49 1.12
N PRO A 30 31.64 -30.43 1.47
CA PRO A 30 30.54 -30.48 0.49
C PRO A 30 30.55 -29.29 -0.49
N THR A 31 31.29 -28.22 -0.21
CA THR A 31 31.32 -27.00 -1.02
C THR A 31 32.58 -26.90 -1.91
N CYS A 32 33.55 -27.79 -1.74
CA CYS A 32 34.86 -27.71 -2.41
C CYS A 32 34.96 -28.56 -3.69
N GLY A 33 33.92 -29.32 -4.04
CA GLY A 33 33.95 -30.18 -5.24
C GLY A 33 33.81 -29.36 -6.53
N GLU A 34 34.64 -29.64 -7.54
CA GLU A 34 34.53 -29.00 -8.87
C GLU A 34 33.14 -29.24 -9.49
N SER A 35 32.56 -30.43 -9.29
CA SER A 35 31.21 -30.78 -9.74
C SER A 35 30.12 -29.91 -9.08
N CYS A 36 30.32 -29.49 -7.82
CA CYS A 36 29.39 -28.59 -7.13
C CYS A 36 29.45 -27.17 -7.72
N ALA A 37 30.66 -26.65 -8.00
CA ALA A 37 30.86 -25.34 -8.60
C ALA A 37 30.28 -25.26 -10.02
N PHE A 38 30.42 -26.33 -10.80
CA PHE A 38 29.83 -26.43 -12.14
C PHE A 38 28.29 -26.44 -12.09
N ALA A 39 27.71 -27.25 -11.19
CA ALA A 39 26.27 -27.35 -11.01
C ALA A 39 25.64 -26.09 -10.38
N GLN A 40 26.41 -25.30 -9.62
CA GLN A 40 25.94 -24.08 -8.96
C GLN A 40 25.26 -23.10 -9.92
N SER A 41 25.87 -22.86 -11.09
CA SER A 41 25.35 -21.91 -12.08
C SER A 41 23.96 -22.30 -12.61
N CYS A 42 23.74 -23.60 -12.81
CA CYS A 42 22.46 -24.15 -13.23
C CYS A 42 21.43 -24.10 -12.10
N VAL A 43 21.84 -24.51 -10.89
CA VAL A 43 20.99 -24.48 -9.69
C VAL A 43 20.50 -23.06 -9.41
N GLU A 44 21.37 -22.07 -9.49
CA GLU A 44 21.03 -20.66 -9.27
C GLU A 44 19.98 -20.15 -10.27
N CYS A 45 20.10 -20.54 -11.54
CA CYS A 45 19.12 -20.20 -12.59
C CYS A 45 17.73 -20.77 -12.27
N HIS A 46 17.65 -21.99 -11.73
CA HIS A 46 16.39 -22.61 -11.33
C HIS A 46 15.84 -22.11 -9.99
N VAL A 47 16.71 -21.61 -9.12
CA VAL A 47 16.38 -21.06 -7.80
C VAL A 47 15.81 -19.65 -7.90
N GLN A 48 16.49 -18.78 -8.65
CA GLN A 48 15.98 -17.46 -8.96
C GLN A 48 14.74 -17.66 -9.83
N LYS A 49 13.57 -17.38 -9.25
CA LYS A 49 12.27 -17.35 -9.95
C LYS A 49 12.23 -16.21 -10.98
N THR A 50 13.14 -16.20 -11.93
CA THR A 50 13.01 -15.46 -13.18
C THR A 50 12.01 -16.22 -14.05
N ASP A 51 11.07 -15.53 -14.67
CA ASP A 51 10.01 -16.05 -15.57
C ASP A 51 10.50 -16.94 -16.73
N ASN A 52 11.81 -17.18 -16.87
CA ASN A 52 12.44 -17.89 -17.96
C ASN A 52 13.04 -19.25 -17.52
N THR A 53 12.26 -20.07 -16.80
CA THR A 53 12.68 -21.44 -16.44
C THR A 53 13.11 -22.28 -17.64
N GLU A 54 12.45 -22.10 -18.80
CA GLU A 54 12.79 -22.81 -20.05
C GLU A 54 14.19 -22.44 -20.57
N SER A 55 14.63 -21.19 -20.36
CA SER A 55 15.97 -20.75 -20.77
C SER A 55 17.08 -21.35 -19.91
N CYS A 56 16.77 -21.66 -18.65
CA CYS A 56 17.69 -22.33 -17.73
C CYS A 56 17.88 -23.79 -18.13
N ASP A 57 16.77 -24.53 -18.36
CA ASP A 57 16.81 -25.94 -18.78
C ASP A 57 17.66 -26.14 -20.04
N GLN A 58 17.53 -25.24 -21.01
CA GLN A 58 18.28 -25.33 -22.27
C GLN A 58 19.78 -25.08 -22.08
N LYS A 59 20.16 -24.08 -21.25
CA LYS A 59 21.57 -23.78 -20.92
C LYS A 59 22.20 -24.90 -20.09
N CYS A 60 21.47 -25.41 -19.10
CA CYS A 60 21.90 -26.53 -18.28
C CYS A 60 22.08 -27.81 -19.10
N SER A 61 21.15 -28.09 -20.02
CA SER A 61 21.25 -29.24 -20.92
C SER A 61 22.45 -29.15 -21.85
N ALA A 62 22.77 -27.95 -22.36
CA ALA A 62 23.99 -27.71 -23.15
C ALA A 62 25.28 -27.97 -22.34
N ALA A 63 25.24 -27.68 -21.03
CA ALA A 63 26.30 -28.00 -20.09
C ALA A 63 26.28 -29.46 -19.60
N LYS A 64 25.38 -30.31 -20.12
CA LYS A 64 25.14 -31.69 -19.64
C LYS A 64 24.79 -31.77 -18.14
N VAL A 65 24.12 -30.73 -17.63
CA VAL A 65 23.56 -30.70 -16.27
C VAL A 65 22.06 -30.90 -16.34
N SER A 66 21.56 -31.93 -15.66
CA SER A 66 20.14 -32.25 -15.58
C SER A 66 19.66 -32.07 -14.14
N ILE A 67 18.53 -31.38 -13.94
CA ILE A 67 17.90 -31.26 -12.62
C ILE A 67 16.73 -32.23 -12.54
N ASN A 68 16.89 -33.27 -11.73
CA ASN A 68 15.83 -34.21 -11.44
C ASN A 68 15.08 -33.77 -10.16
N ARG A 69 13.82 -33.37 -10.31
CA ARG A 69 12.94 -33.02 -9.19
C ARG A 69 12.36 -34.24 -8.48
N THR A 70 12.53 -35.42 -9.08
CA THR A 70 12.06 -36.70 -8.53
C THR A 70 13.13 -37.24 -7.59
N ALA A 71 12.80 -37.39 -6.31
CA ALA A 71 13.71 -37.66 -5.21
C ALA A 71 14.17 -39.14 -5.12
N GLU A 72 14.33 -39.81 -6.25
CA GLU A 72 14.54 -41.26 -6.28
C GLU A 72 15.82 -41.59 -7.05
N HIS A 73 16.95 -41.49 -6.35
CA HIS A 73 18.17 -42.16 -6.74
C HIS A 73 18.88 -42.67 -5.48
N ASP A 74 19.48 -43.85 -5.57
CA ASP A 74 20.19 -44.49 -4.47
C ASP A 74 21.34 -43.60 -3.99
N LYS A 75 21.29 -43.24 -2.70
CA LYS A 75 22.20 -42.29 -2.01
C LYS A 75 23.65 -42.77 -1.90
N SER A 76 24.04 -43.88 -2.54
CA SER A 76 25.35 -44.50 -2.31
C SER A 76 26.50 -43.82 -3.06
N SER A 77 26.24 -43.11 -4.17
CA SER A 77 27.26 -42.47 -5.01
C SER A 77 27.10 -40.96 -5.16
N SER A 78 26.43 -40.31 -4.22
CA SER A 78 26.07 -38.90 -4.36
C SER A 78 26.88 -37.95 -3.51
N ILE A 79 27.27 -36.84 -4.10
CA ILE A 79 28.04 -35.77 -3.45
C ILE A 79 27.05 -34.71 -2.97
N PRO A 80 26.86 -34.52 -1.65
CA PRO A 80 26.06 -33.42 -1.14
C PRO A 80 26.82 -32.11 -1.35
N CYS A 81 26.15 -31.14 -1.95
CA CYS A 81 26.66 -29.79 -2.20
C CYS A 81 25.82 -28.75 -1.47
N ILE A 82 26.46 -27.72 -0.94
CA ILE A 82 25.81 -26.57 -0.33
C ILE A 82 26.40 -25.32 -0.95
N VAL A 83 25.56 -24.45 -1.50
CA VAL A 83 26.02 -23.20 -2.14
C VAL A 83 25.26 -22.01 -1.55
N MET A 84 25.93 -20.87 -1.53
CA MET A 84 25.31 -19.59 -1.17
C MET A 84 25.02 -18.82 -2.46
N THR A 85 23.77 -18.37 -2.61
CA THR A 85 23.30 -17.57 -3.75
C THR A 85 23.57 -16.08 -3.49
N GLU A 86 23.55 -15.25 -4.53
CA GLU A 86 23.69 -13.78 -4.43
C GLU A 86 22.71 -13.16 -3.41
N ASN A 87 21.52 -13.73 -3.27
CA ASN A 87 20.48 -13.27 -2.33
C ASN A 87 20.73 -13.69 -0.86
N GLN A 88 21.96 -14.07 -0.50
CA GLN A 88 22.32 -14.61 0.83
C GLN A 88 21.47 -15.81 1.26
N CYS A 89 20.94 -16.54 0.28
CA CYS A 89 20.22 -17.79 0.47
C CYS A 89 21.18 -18.97 0.47
N TRP A 90 20.89 -20.00 1.26
CA TRP A 90 21.59 -21.27 1.21
C TRP A 90 20.79 -22.27 0.39
N VAL A 91 21.45 -22.98 -0.52
CA VAL A 91 20.86 -24.02 -1.35
C VAL A 91 21.64 -25.31 -1.15
N SER A 92 20.96 -26.35 -0.70
CA SER A 92 21.50 -27.71 -0.60
C SER A 92 20.96 -28.58 -1.72
N PHE A 93 21.84 -29.34 -2.34
CA PHE A 93 21.50 -30.28 -3.41
C PHE A 93 22.49 -31.44 -3.42
N ASN A 94 22.16 -32.52 -4.10
CA ASN A 94 23.08 -33.64 -4.29
C ASN A 94 23.42 -33.78 -5.77
N VAL A 95 24.68 -34.09 -6.04
CA VAL A 95 25.24 -34.27 -7.38
C VAL A 95 25.65 -35.71 -7.59
N VAL A 96 25.26 -36.27 -8.72
CA VAL A 96 25.74 -37.56 -9.22
C VAL A 96 26.36 -37.35 -10.59
N GLU A 97 27.62 -37.77 -10.72
CA GLU A 97 28.34 -37.75 -11.98
C GLU A 97 28.10 -39.08 -12.71
N SER A 98 27.77 -39.01 -14.00
CA SER A 98 27.52 -40.15 -14.88
C SER A 98 28.19 -39.94 -16.23
N GLU A 99 28.37 -41.01 -17.01
CA GLU A 99 28.99 -40.94 -18.34
C GLU A 99 28.24 -40.00 -19.31
N MET A 100 26.92 -39.81 -19.09
CA MET A 100 26.08 -38.93 -19.89
C MET A 100 26.06 -37.47 -19.41
N GLY A 101 26.61 -37.17 -18.23
CA GLY A 101 26.60 -35.83 -17.64
C GLY A 101 26.41 -35.81 -16.13
N THR A 102 26.24 -34.61 -15.58
CA THR A 102 26.03 -34.37 -14.16
C THR A 102 24.53 -34.25 -13.87
N THR A 103 24.03 -35.05 -12.93
CA THR A 103 22.62 -35.00 -12.50
C THR A 103 22.51 -34.44 -11.10
N VAL A 104 21.64 -33.45 -10.92
CA VAL A 104 21.37 -32.75 -9.67
C VAL A 104 20.00 -33.16 -9.14
N TYR A 105 19.90 -33.47 -7.85
CA TYR A 105 18.63 -33.83 -7.21
C TYR A 105 18.53 -33.33 -5.76
N GLY A 106 17.30 -33.34 -5.23
CA GLY A 106 17.04 -32.93 -3.84
C GLY A 106 17.32 -31.44 -3.60
N LEU A 107 16.93 -30.60 -4.56
CA LEU A 107 17.11 -29.15 -4.47
C LEU A 107 16.28 -28.57 -3.31
N GLN A 108 16.95 -28.04 -2.30
CA GLN A 108 16.31 -27.43 -1.13
C GLN A 108 16.96 -26.07 -0.81
N MET A 109 16.14 -25.04 -0.62
CA MET A 109 16.59 -23.68 -0.32
C MET A 109 16.15 -23.30 1.10
N TYR A 110 17.03 -22.65 1.86
CA TYR A 110 16.76 -22.18 3.21
C TYR A 110 17.55 -20.92 3.54
N GLY A 111 17.13 -20.20 4.58
CA GLY A 111 17.80 -18.97 5.01
C GLY A 111 17.58 -17.75 4.11
N CYS A 112 16.71 -17.83 3.10
CA CYS A 112 16.32 -16.67 2.30
C CYS A 112 15.52 -15.65 3.12
N HIS A 113 15.87 -14.37 3.01
CA HIS A 113 14.97 -13.30 3.44
C HIS A 113 13.83 -13.21 2.44
N GLU A 114 12.59 -13.39 2.89
CA GLU A 114 11.43 -13.25 2.01
C GLU A 114 11.31 -11.79 1.57
N ASN A 115 11.29 -11.55 0.26
CA ASN A 115 11.09 -10.20 -0.26
C ASN A 115 9.74 -9.68 0.25
N PRO A 116 9.71 -8.56 1.00
CA PRO A 116 8.45 -8.04 1.52
C PRO A 116 7.55 -7.68 0.35
N LYS A 117 6.25 -8.00 0.46
CA LYS A 117 5.23 -7.65 -0.53
C LYS A 117 5.05 -6.13 -0.56
N ILE A 118 5.85 -5.44 -1.37
CA ILE A 118 5.95 -3.97 -1.45
C ILE A 118 4.56 -3.33 -1.66
N MET A 119 3.73 -3.94 -2.51
CA MET A 119 2.36 -3.48 -2.78
C MET A 119 1.49 -3.43 -1.51
N GLY A 120 1.60 -4.42 -0.62
CA GLY A 120 0.82 -4.46 0.62
C GLY A 120 1.20 -3.34 1.60
N ILE A 121 2.48 -3.01 1.65
CA ILE A 121 3.00 -1.92 2.50
C ILE A 121 2.45 -0.58 2.02
N ILE A 122 2.50 -0.32 0.71
CA ILE A 122 1.99 0.92 0.13
C ILE A 122 0.50 1.09 0.43
N LEU A 123 -0.30 0.03 0.22
CA LEU A 123 -1.73 0.05 0.51
C LEU A 123 -2.03 0.27 2.00
N GLY A 124 -1.28 -0.37 2.90
CA GLY A 124 -1.44 -0.20 4.34
C GLY A 124 -1.13 1.23 4.80
N VAL A 125 -0.02 1.80 4.34
CA VAL A 125 0.40 3.15 4.73
C VAL A 125 -0.57 4.20 4.20
N THR A 126 -0.96 4.10 2.92
CA THR A 126 -1.90 5.05 2.29
C THR A 126 -3.25 5.07 2.98
N LEU A 127 -3.85 3.91 3.26
CA LEU A 127 -5.12 3.82 3.98
C LEU A 127 -5.02 4.41 5.39
N SER A 128 -3.91 4.17 6.09
CA SER A 128 -3.70 4.68 7.45
C SER A 128 -3.65 6.21 7.47
N VAL A 129 -2.90 6.83 6.54
CA VAL A 129 -2.77 8.29 6.45
C VAL A 129 -4.11 8.93 6.07
N VAL A 130 -4.86 8.34 5.14
CA VAL A 130 -6.18 8.85 4.73
C VAL A 130 -7.16 8.81 5.91
N LEU A 131 -7.21 7.72 6.67
CA LEU A 131 -8.10 7.59 7.83
C LEU A 131 -7.78 8.63 8.92
N ILE A 132 -6.50 8.84 9.23
CA ILE A 132 -6.08 9.86 10.19
C ILE A 132 -6.48 11.26 9.72
N GLY A 133 -6.27 11.57 8.43
CA GLY A 133 -6.69 12.84 7.85
C GLY A 133 -8.20 13.09 7.97
N VAL A 134 -9.01 12.08 7.67
CA VAL A 134 -10.48 12.17 7.81
C VAL A 134 -10.89 12.41 9.26
N LEU A 135 -10.30 11.70 10.22
CA LEU A 135 -10.60 11.90 11.64
C LEU A 135 -10.28 13.32 12.11
N LEU A 136 -9.14 13.88 11.72
CA LEU A 136 -8.77 15.26 12.04
C LEU A 136 -9.74 16.28 11.43
N LEU A 137 -10.16 16.07 10.19
CA LEU A 137 -11.16 16.92 9.53
C LEU A 137 -12.52 16.86 10.24
N VAL A 138 -12.95 15.68 10.70
CA VAL A 138 -14.20 15.53 11.47
C VAL A 138 -14.11 16.31 12.78
N VAL A 139 -13.02 16.15 13.54
CA VAL A 139 -12.82 16.87 14.80
C VAL A 139 -12.80 18.39 14.57
N TRP A 140 -12.06 18.86 13.57
CA TRP A 140 -12.04 20.27 13.19
C TRP A 140 -13.44 20.78 12.85
N LYS A 141 -14.18 20.05 12.00
CA LYS A 141 -15.54 20.43 11.57
C LYS A 141 -16.48 20.54 12.76
N VAL A 142 -16.40 19.61 13.71
CA VAL A 142 -17.20 19.64 14.95
C VAL A 142 -16.82 20.84 15.81
N LEU A 143 -15.53 21.11 16.01
CA LEU A 143 -15.05 22.27 16.78
C LEU A 143 -15.55 23.58 16.17
N VAL A 144 -15.40 23.76 14.85
CA VAL A 144 -15.91 24.93 14.13
C VAL A 144 -17.43 25.03 14.25
N SER A 145 -18.16 23.94 14.04
CA SER A 145 -19.61 23.94 14.12
C SER A 145 -20.13 24.34 15.51
N VAL A 146 -19.45 23.91 16.58
CA VAL A 146 -19.82 24.30 17.96
C VAL A 146 -19.49 25.75 18.23
N HIS A 147 -18.35 26.24 17.71
CA HIS A 147 -17.99 27.64 17.83
C HIS A 147 -19.00 28.55 17.12
N ASP A 148 -19.36 28.21 15.88
CA ASP A 148 -20.39 28.93 15.11
C ASP A 148 -21.74 28.94 15.84
N GLN A 149 -22.19 27.81 16.41
CA GLN A 149 -23.45 27.78 17.16
C GLN A 149 -23.40 28.62 18.44
N LYS A 150 -22.25 28.67 19.14
CA LYS A 150 -22.08 29.53 20.33
C LYS A 150 -22.15 31.01 19.97
N GLU A 151 -21.50 31.41 18.87
CA GLU A 151 -21.53 32.80 18.40
C GLU A 151 -22.95 33.20 17.96
N VAL A 152 -23.66 32.34 17.23
CA VAL A 152 -25.06 32.59 16.84
C VAL A 152 -25.98 32.72 18.05
N ALA A 153 -25.90 31.81 19.03
CA ALA A 153 -26.72 31.87 20.24
C ALA A 153 -26.46 33.14 21.07
N ARG A 154 -25.19 33.58 21.12
CA ARG A 154 -24.82 34.85 21.75
C ARG A 154 -25.41 36.04 21.00
N PHE A 155 -25.33 36.03 19.68
CA PHE A 155 -25.85 37.13 18.84
C PHE A 155 -27.37 37.25 18.91
N GLU A 156 -28.10 36.13 18.94
CA GLU A 156 -29.55 36.12 19.10
C GLU A 156 -29.98 36.61 20.49
N ALA A 157 -29.25 36.23 21.55
CA ALA A 157 -29.49 36.72 22.90
C ALA A 157 -29.23 38.24 23.03
N GLU A 158 -28.19 38.76 22.36
CA GLU A 158 -27.92 40.20 22.29
C GLU A 158 -28.97 40.94 21.43
N ARG A 159 -29.37 40.41 20.27
CA ARG A 159 -30.47 40.98 19.45
C ARG A 159 -31.82 40.97 20.15
N ALA A 160 -32.13 39.95 20.96
CA ALA A 160 -33.37 39.88 21.73
C ALA A 160 -33.40 40.92 22.86
N LYS A 161 -32.25 41.22 23.49
CA LYS A 161 -32.11 42.30 24.47
C LYS A 161 -32.10 43.68 23.80
N ALA A 162 -31.57 43.78 22.58
CA ALA A 162 -31.55 44.99 21.78
C ALA A 162 -32.82 45.20 20.93
N LYS A 163 -33.83 44.31 21.01
CA LYS A 163 -35.21 44.66 20.65
C LYS A 163 -35.68 45.69 21.67
N TRP A 164 -35.39 46.94 21.33
CA TRP A 164 -35.89 48.16 21.95
C TRP A 164 -37.32 47.97 22.42
N GLN A 165 -37.59 48.46 23.63
CA GLN A 165 -38.95 48.71 24.10
C GLN A 165 -39.69 49.47 22.99
N SER A 166 -40.57 48.81 22.23
CA SER A 166 -41.61 49.47 21.44
C SER A 166 -42.69 50.03 22.37
N GLY A 167 -42.29 50.59 23.51
CA GLY A 167 -43.10 51.49 24.30
C GLY A 167 -43.14 52.80 23.55
N THR A 168 -44.26 53.04 22.89
CA THR A 168 -44.62 54.32 22.29
C THR A 168 -44.17 55.46 23.21
N ASN A 169 -43.31 56.36 22.72
CA ASN A 169 -42.96 57.56 23.46
C ASN A 169 -44.27 58.30 23.80
N PRO A 170 -44.60 58.54 25.09
CA PRO A 170 -45.85 59.20 25.47
C PRO A 170 -45.97 60.65 24.98
N LEU A 171 -44.91 61.20 24.38
CA LEU A 171 -44.89 62.50 23.72
C LEU A 171 -45.10 62.47 22.19
N PHE A 172 -45.22 61.29 21.56
CA PHE A 172 -45.30 61.22 20.10
C PHE A 172 -46.73 61.44 19.60
N ARG A 173 -46.97 62.60 18.99
CA ARG A 173 -48.22 62.95 18.31
C ARG A 173 -48.02 62.77 16.80
N SER A 174 -48.77 61.86 16.18
CA SER A 174 -48.74 61.68 14.73
C SER A 174 -49.21 62.95 14.01
N PRO A 175 -48.47 63.49 13.02
CA PRO A 175 -48.96 64.59 12.19
C PRO A 175 -50.04 64.05 11.24
N THR A 176 -51.31 64.11 11.66
CA THR A 176 -52.44 63.84 10.77
C THR A 176 -52.68 65.09 9.91
N SER A 177 -52.16 65.10 8.68
CA SER A 177 -52.50 66.13 7.69
C SER A 177 -53.77 65.72 6.95
N THR A 178 -54.94 66.17 7.44
CA THR A 178 -56.21 65.99 6.73
C THR A 178 -56.31 67.04 5.61
N PHE A 179 -55.93 66.69 4.38
CA PHE A 179 -56.10 67.56 3.22
C PHE A 179 -57.55 67.46 2.70
N LYS A 180 -58.37 68.48 2.96
CA LYS A 180 -59.70 68.59 2.33
C LYS A 180 -59.54 69.08 0.90
N ASN A 181 -59.72 68.20 -0.07
CA ASN A 181 -59.79 68.58 -1.49
C ASN A 181 -61.18 69.21 -1.78
N VAL A 182 -61.22 70.53 -1.92
CA VAL A 182 -62.46 71.33 -2.11
C VAL A 182 -62.78 71.62 -3.58
N THR A 183 -62.21 70.89 -4.54
CA THR A 183 -62.43 71.19 -5.97
C THR A 183 -62.82 69.95 -6.75
N TYR A 184 -64.04 69.45 -6.54
CA TYR A 184 -64.79 68.77 -7.59
C TYR A 184 -66.29 68.94 -7.34
N LYS A 185 -66.81 70.12 -7.70
CA LYS A 185 -68.22 70.34 -8.01
C LYS A 185 -68.29 70.81 -9.46
N ASN A 186 -69.33 70.33 -10.15
CA ASN A 186 -69.70 70.49 -11.56
C ASN A 186 -69.08 69.42 -12.49
N THR A 187 -69.82 68.72 -13.35
CA THR A 187 -71.17 68.98 -13.88
C THR A 187 -71.68 67.73 -14.60
N ASN A 188 -73.00 67.58 -14.64
CA ASN A 188 -73.82 66.77 -15.56
C ASN A 188 -73.12 66.09 -16.75
N LYS A 189 -73.31 64.78 -16.90
CA LYS A 189 -73.96 64.15 -18.08
C LYS A 189 -74.04 62.62 -17.94
N GLU A 190 -75.27 62.13 -17.92
CA GLU A 190 -75.79 60.96 -18.63
C GLU A 190 -74.77 60.11 -19.43
N LYS A 191 -74.73 58.80 -19.15
CA LYS A 191 -75.02 57.73 -20.13
C LYS A 191 -74.93 56.33 -19.52
N ASN A 192 -76.03 55.58 -19.72
CA ASN A 192 -76.12 54.12 -19.76
C ASN A 192 -74.90 53.48 -20.44
N TYR A 193 -74.47 52.29 -20.00
CA TYR A 193 -74.31 51.09 -20.83
C TYR A 193 -73.94 49.88 -19.95
N ASN A 194 -74.75 48.83 -20.05
CA ASN A 194 -74.39 47.44 -19.75
C ASN A 194 -73.24 47.00 -20.65
N GLY A 195 -72.42 46.03 -20.20
CA GLY A 195 -71.62 45.23 -21.13
C GLY A 195 -70.25 44.80 -20.61
N GLU A 196 -70.16 43.49 -20.33
CA GLU A 196 -69.06 42.60 -20.71
C GLU A 196 -67.59 42.97 -20.41
N SER A 197 -67.01 42.14 -19.54
CA SER A 197 -65.92 41.20 -19.89
C SER A 197 -65.08 41.56 -21.13
N LEU A 198 -63.80 41.91 -20.90
CA LEU A 198 -62.77 41.48 -21.84
C LEU A 198 -61.54 40.99 -21.09
N LEU A 199 -61.51 39.67 -21.06
CA LEU A 199 -60.44 38.71 -20.86
C LEU A 199 -59.24 39.01 -21.79
N ILE A 200 -58.13 38.31 -21.51
CA ILE A 200 -56.98 37.97 -22.40
C ILE A 200 -55.75 38.90 -22.31
N MET A 201 -54.52 38.41 -22.15
CA MET A 201 -53.95 37.13 -21.74
C MET A 201 -52.45 37.33 -21.53
N THR A 202 -51.86 36.42 -20.74
CA THR A 202 -50.51 35.83 -20.82
C THR A 202 -49.40 36.58 -21.60
N GLY A 203 -48.24 36.69 -20.95
CA GLY A 203 -46.98 36.87 -21.65
C GLY A 203 -45.80 36.60 -20.74
N ARG A 204 -45.35 35.34 -20.76
CA ARG A 204 -44.02 34.77 -20.49
C ARG A 204 -42.99 35.63 -19.74
#